data_AF-W5TG81-F1
#
_entry.id   AF-W5TG81-F1
#
_cell.length_a   1.000
_cell.length_b   1.000
_cell.length_c   1.000
_cell.angle_alpha   90.00
_cell.angle_beta   90.00
_cell.angle_gamma   90.00
#
_symmetry.space_group_name_H-M   'P 1'
#
loop_
_entity.id
_entity.type
_entity.pdbx_description
1 polymer ?
#
loop_
_entity_poly.entity_id
_entity_poly.type
_entity_poly.pdbx_seq_one_letter_code
_entity_poly.pdbx_strand_id
1 'polypeptide(L)' 'MTDELPRRRPGEFGFVRHPTTLPCAALLIRVAQGLDEWSDRDRHEPGLE' A
#
# COMPACT_ATOMS: atom_id res chain seq x y z
N MET A 1 -14.43 15.61 -23.20
CA MET A 1 -13.04 15.92 -22.78
C MET A 1 -12.56 14.71 -22.02
N THR A 2 -11.70 13.90 -22.64
CA THR A 2 -11.11 12.73 -21.98
C THR A 2 -10.07 13.22 -20.99
N ASP A 3 -10.39 13.12 -19.70
CA ASP A 3 -9.45 13.21 -18.59
C ASP A 3 -8.41 12.10 -18.75
N GLU A 4 -7.34 12.38 -19.51
CA GLU A 4 -6.17 11.51 -19.54
C GLU A 4 -5.49 11.63 -18.17
N LEU A 5 -5.67 10.60 -17.34
CA LEU A 5 -4.88 10.44 -16.12
C LEU A 5 -3.39 10.54 -16.49
N PRO A 6 -2.58 11.31 -15.73
CA PRO A 6 -1.19 11.55 -16.07
C PRO A 6 -0.45 10.22 -16.17
N ARG A 7 0.01 9.88 -17.38
CA ARG A 7 0.85 8.70 -17.66
C ARG A 7 2.19 8.88 -16.95
N ARG A 8 2.29 8.41 -15.71
CA ARG A 8 3.54 8.40 -14.95
C ARG A 8 4.52 7.45 -15.64
N ARG A 9 5.58 7.97 -16.26
CA ARG A 9 6.69 7.13 -16.76
C ARG A 9 7.58 6.72 -15.59
N PRO A 10 7.96 5.43 -15.48
CA PRO A 10 8.93 5.00 -14.47
C PRO A 10 10.24 5.79 -14.63
N GLY A 11 10.62 6.60 -13.64
CA GLY A 11 11.90 7.31 -13.60
C GLY A 11 11.89 8.79 -14.03
N GLU A 12 10.81 9.33 -14.63
CA GLU A 12 10.72 10.76 -14.98
C GLU A 12 10.47 11.65 -13.74
N PHE A 13 9.73 11.11 -12.78
CA PHE A 13 9.59 11.71 -11.45
C PHE A 13 10.38 10.83 -10.50
N GLY A 14 11.61 11.25 -10.18
CA GLY A 14 12.42 10.63 -9.16
C GLY A 14 11.69 10.69 -7.83
N PHE A 15 10.90 9.66 -7.52
CA PHE A 15 10.41 9.48 -6.16
C PHE A 15 11.62 9.53 -5.25
N VAL A 16 11.58 10.42 -4.26
CA VAL A 16 12.67 10.54 -3.29
C VAL A 16 12.78 9.18 -2.61
N ARG A 17 13.81 8.42 -3.02
CA ARG A 17 14.13 7.15 -2.39
C ARG A 17 14.83 7.46 -1.09
N HIS A 18 14.03 7.61 -0.04
CA HIS A 18 14.59 7.54 1.30
C HIS A 18 15.09 6.11 1.50
N PRO A 19 16.34 5.91 1.93
CA PRO A 19 16.80 4.58 2.29
C PRO A 19 15.91 4.10 3.43
N THR A 20 15.06 3.12 3.16
CA THR A 20 14.25 2.48 4.18
C THR A 20 15.22 1.80 5.13
N THR A 21 15.45 2.40 6.30
CA THR A 21 16.30 1.78 7.31
C THR A 21 15.66 0.49 7.79
N LEU A 22 16.46 -0.47 8.26
CA LEU A 22 15.99 -1.75 8.81
C LEU A 22 14.80 -1.59 9.79
N PRO A 23 14.79 -0.61 10.73
CA PRO A 23 13.63 -0.35 11.59
C PRO A 23 12.38 0.14 10.84
N CYS A 24 12.54 1.04 9.86
CA CYS A 24 11.42 1.51 9.04
C CYS A 24 10.82 0.38 8.20
N ALA A 25 11.66 -0.50 7.65
CA ALA A 25 11.20 -1.68 6.91
C ALA A 25 10.40 -2.63 7.82
N ALA A 26 10.88 -2.88 9.03
CA ALA A 26 10.17 -3.70 10.02
C ALA A 26 8.81 -3.10 10.45
N LEU A 27 8.70 -1.78 10.46
CA LEU A 27 7.41 -1.10 10.70
C LEU A 27 6.46 -1.31 9.52
N LEU A 28 6.93 -1.10 8.29
CA LEU A 28 6.12 -1.29 7.07
C LEU A 28 5.64 -2.74 6.92
N ILE A 29 6.50 -3.72 7.21
CA ILE A 29 6.16 -5.15 7.18
C ILE A 29 5.04 -5.46 8.19
N ARG A 30 5.15 -4.97 9.44
CA ARG A 30 4.12 -5.19 10.46
C ARG A 30 2.79 -4.53 10.09
N VAL A 31 2.83 -3.33 9.51
CA VAL A 31 1.62 -2.66 9.01
C VAL A 31 0.96 -3.49 7.90
N ALA A 32 1.74 -3.99 6.94
CA ALA A 32 1.21 -4.83 5.87
C ALA A 32 0.55 -6.11 6.41
N GLN A 33 1.21 -6.80 7.35
CA GLN A 33 0.65 -7.99 8.00
C GLN A 33 -0.68 -7.70 8.72
N GLY A 34 -0.75 -6.59 9.46
CA GLY A 34 -1.99 -6.20 10.14
C GLY A 34 -3.13 -5.85 9.17
N LEU A 35 -2.82 -5.29 8.00
CA LEU A 35 -3.81 -5.03 6.96
C LEU A 35 -4.32 -6.32 6.30
N ASP A 36 -3.43 -7.28 6.06
CA ASP A 36 -3.82 -8.60 5.53
C ASP A 36 -4.74 -9.33 6.52
N GLU A 37 -4.37 -9.38 7.80
CA GLU A 37 -5.20 -9.97 8.86
C GLU A 37 -6.57 -9.28 9.00
N TRP A 38 -6.60 -7.95 8.91
CA TRP A 38 -7.84 -7.18 8.94
C TRP A 38 -8.71 -7.47 7.71
N SER A 39 -8.11 -7.49 6.52
CA SER A 39 -8.82 -7.79 5.28
C SER A 39 -9.38 -9.22 5.27
N ASP A 40 -8.67 -10.18 5.85
CA ASP A 40 -9.15 -11.55 5.94
C ASP A 40 -10.32 -11.68 6.91
N ARG A 41 -10.30 -10.94 8.03
CA ARG A 41 -11.42 -10.86 8.96
C ARG A 41 -12.67 -10.25 8.32
N ASP A 42 -12.51 -9.13 7.62
CA ASP A 42 -13.60 -8.45 6.90
C ASP A 42 -14.25 -9.37 5.85
N ARG A 43 -13.44 -10.18 5.15
CA ARG A 43 -13.95 -11.20 4.20
C ARG A 43 -14.64 -12.38 4.87
N HIS A 44 -14.26 -12.71 6.11
CA HIS A 44 -14.77 -13.87 6.85
C HIS A 44 -15.92 -13.52 7.81
N GLU A 45 -16.30 -12.24 7.94
CA GLU A 45 -17.59 -11.85 8.50
C GLU A 45 -18.62 -11.78 7.35
N PRO A 46 -19.31 -12.88 7.00
CA PRO A 46 -20.52 -12.76 6.22
C PRO A 46 -21.50 -11.92 7.04
N GLY A 47 -22.12 -10.94 6.38
CA GLY A 47 -22.96 -9.91 6.97
C GLY A 47 -23.69 -10.34 8.24
N LEU A 48 -23.42 -9.59 9.31
CA LEU A 48 -24.24 -9.56 10.51
C LEU A 48 -25.61 -8.99 10.09
N GLU A 49 -26.48 -9.87 9.58
CA GLU A 49 -27.93 -9.62 9.45
C GLU A 49 -28.59 -9.56 10.83
#